data_AF-A0A379TWK2-F1
#
_entry.id   AF-A0A379TWK2-F1
#
_cell.length_a   1.000
_cell.length_b   1.000
_cell.length_c   1.000
_cell.angle_alpha   90.00
_cell.angle_beta   90.00
_cell.angle_gamma   90.00
#
_symmetry.space_group_name_H-M   'P 1'
#
loop_
_entity.id
_entity.type
_entity.pdbx_description
1 polymer ?
#
loop_
_entity_poly.entity_id
_entity_poly.type
_entity_poly.pdbx_seq_one_letter_code
_entity_poly.pdbx_strand_id
1 'polypeptide(L)'
;MSIDIDIIKARAKNEYRLSKVRGEAMISVRIPGGILPAHLLTVARDIAETWGNGQIHLTTRQKLAMPGIRYEDIDNVNAALEPFLREIEIELCDVQVEDTKAGYLAIGGRNIVACQGNRICQKANTDTTGLSRRLEKLVYPSPYHLKTVIVGCPNDCAKASMADLGIIGVAKMRFTAERCIGCGACVKACSHHAVGCLALKNGKAVKEESACIGCGECVLACPTLAWQRKPDQLWQVRLGGRTSKKTPRVGKLFLNWVTEDVIKQVIVNLYEFEKEMLGGKPIYLHMGHLIDKGGYLRFKERVLRGVQLNPEAMVAERIYWPKTNPSRGCISNPPGTNQPRHGRSPPTGCGTLNHMTRAATSSITPPASASVDQPTCRHNAGVLFPLSFTARARKVCTSSASEVIVSEVPAAIASTDAIPQLKTPITLLNNSTIIAPEQGRIPIDSTIISRARQSSPLCRCSCVGKC
;
A
#
# COMPACT_ATOMS: atom_id res chain seq x y z
N MET A 1 -29.30 22.36 -13.58
CA MET A 1 -28.55 22.55 -14.85
C MET A 1 -27.41 21.55 -14.88
N SER A 2 -26.96 21.06 -16.04
CA SER A 2 -25.75 20.24 -16.11
C SER A 2 -24.52 21.15 -15.99
N ILE A 3 -23.90 21.17 -14.81
CA ILE A 3 -22.67 21.95 -14.59
C ILE A 3 -21.52 21.31 -15.37
N ASP A 4 -21.05 22.00 -16.41
CA ASP A 4 -19.96 21.53 -17.28
C ASP A 4 -18.59 21.84 -16.65
N ILE A 5 -18.34 21.22 -15.49
CA ILE A 5 -17.05 21.29 -14.80
C ILE A 5 -16.01 20.49 -15.60
N ASP A 6 -14.85 21.13 -15.85
CA ASP A 6 -13.63 20.46 -16.30
C ASP A 6 -13.11 19.54 -15.20
N ILE A 7 -13.73 18.36 -15.12
CA ILE A 7 -13.44 17.31 -14.16
C ILE A 7 -12.05 16.70 -14.39
N ILE A 8 -11.43 16.93 -15.55
CA ILE A 8 -10.05 16.52 -15.85
C ILE A 8 -9.07 17.44 -15.12
N LYS A 9 -9.31 18.75 -15.16
CA LYS A 9 -8.56 19.79 -14.43
C LYS A 9 -8.81 19.75 -12.92
N ALA A 10 -10.06 19.53 -12.48
CA ALA A 10 -10.36 19.30 -11.06
C ALA A 10 -9.62 18.07 -10.52
N ARG A 11 -9.65 16.94 -11.25
CA ARG A 11 -8.86 15.74 -10.94
C ARG A 11 -7.35 15.95 -11.00
N ALA A 12 -6.84 16.91 -11.79
CA ALA A 12 -5.41 17.20 -11.81
C ALA A 12 -4.96 17.94 -10.55
N LYS A 13 -5.80 18.86 -10.06
CA LYS A 13 -5.55 19.76 -8.92
C LYS A 13 -6.06 19.27 -7.56
N ASN A 14 -6.80 18.17 -7.49
CA ASN A 14 -7.35 17.62 -6.26
C ASN A 14 -7.47 16.08 -6.32
N GLU A 15 -7.65 15.41 -5.18
CA GLU A 15 -7.60 13.93 -5.09
C GLU A 15 -8.91 13.21 -5.53
N TYR A 16 -9.82 13.93 -6.19
CA TYR A 16 -11.07 13.40 -6.76
C TYR A 16 -10.86 12.39 -7.90
N ARG A 17 -11.83 11.47 -8.03
CA ARG A 17 -11.94 10.47 -9.09
C ARG A 17 -13.33 10.57 -9.74
N LEU A 18 -13.42 10.23 -11.02
CA LEU A 18 -14.69 10.11 -11.73
C LEU A 18 -15.57 9.02 -11.10
N SER A 19 -16.84 9.32 -10.82
CA SER A 19 -17.85 8.29 -10.53
C SER A 19 -18.24 7.52 -11.81
N LYS A 20 -19.02 6.46 -11.65
CA LYS A 20 -19.78 5.83 -12.74
C LYS A 20 -21.01 6.67 -13.11
N VAL A 21 -21.57 7.40 -12.15
CA VAL A 21 -22.71 8.30 -12.34
C VAL A 21 -22.20 9.65 -12.85
N ARG A 22 -23.01 10.33 -13.68
CA ARG A 22 -22.67 11.67 -14.22
C ARG A 22 -23.00 12.74 -13.19
N GLY A 23 -22.12 13.73 -13.02
CA GLY A 23 -22.27 14.79 -12.01
C GLY A 23 -21.72 14.42 -10.63
N GLU A 24 -21.21 13.20 -10.46
CA GLU A 24 -20.61 12.71 -9.22
C GLU A 24 -19.10 12.46 -9.34
N ALA A 25 -18.41 12.67 -8.23
CA ALA A 25 -17.03 12.26 -8.00
C ALA A 25 -16.92 11.30 -6.80
N MET A 26 -15.73 10.75 -6.62
CA MET A 26 -15.29 10.07 -5.41
C MET A 26 -14.04 10.77 -4.88
N ILE A 27 -14.13 11.37 -3.69
CA ILE A 27 -12.96 11.92 -2.97
C ILE A 27 -12.27 10.79 -2.20
N SER A 28 -11.00 10.97 -1.82
CA SER A 28 -10.31 9.97 -1.01
C SER A 28 -9.09 10.52 -0.27
N VAL A 29 -9.12 10.48 1.05
CA VAL A 29 -8.08 11.01 1.94
C VAL A 29 -6.78 10.23 1.83
N ARG A 30 -5.67 10.96 1.84
CA ARG A 30 -4.32 10.40 1.92
C ARG A 30 -4.04 9.98 3.38
N ILE A 31 -3.34 8.86 3.53
CA ILE A 31 -2.94 8.27 4.81
C ILE A 31 -1.58 7.58 4.58
N PRO A 32 -0.46 8.29 4.74
CA PRO A 32 0.87 7.76 4.45
C PRO A 32 1.23 6.61 5.38
N GLY A 33 1.36 5.42 4.81
CA GLY A 33 1.58 4.17 5.52
C GLY A 33 0.34 3.55 6.17
N GLY A 34 -0.85 4.10 5.93
CA GLY A 34 -2.13 3.50 6.33
C GLY A 34 -2.45 3.51 7.83
N ILE A 35 -1.84 4.40 8.61
CA ILE A 35 -2.16 4.58 10.04
C ILE A 35 -2.51 6.06 10.30
N LEU A 36 -3.77 6.30 10.64
CA LEU A 36 -4.35 7.60 11.00
C LEU A 36 -4.85 7.63 12.47
N PRO A 37 -4.98 8.80 13.10
CA PRO A 37 -5.76 8.99 14.32
C PRO A 37 -7.22 8.53 14.17
N ALA A 38 -7.77 7.89 15.20
CA ALA A 38 -9.10 7.26 15.10
C ALA A 38 -10.26 8.25 14.96
N HIS A 39 -10.17 9.46 15.53
CA HIS A 39 -11.23 10.47 15.46
C HIS A 39 -11.44 11.05 14.06
N LEU A 40 -10.43 10.98 13.19
CA LEU A 40 -10.58 11.34 11.77
C LEU A 40 -11.53 10.41 11.01
N LEU A 41 -11.84 9.21 11.53
CA LEU A 41 -12.90 8.36 10.98
C LEU A 41 -14.28 9.03 11.10
N THR A 42 -14.51 9.84 12.14
CA THR A 42 -15.73 10.65 12.29
C THR A 42 -15.82 11.67 11.16
N VAL A 43 -14.73 12.38 10.84
CA VAL A 43 -14.68 13.36 9.74
C VAL A 43 -14.98 12.69 8.39
N ALA A 44 -14.46 11.47 8.15
CA ALA A 44 -14.77 10.71 6.94
C ALA A 44 -16.22 10.19 6.91
N ARG A 45 -16.82 9.83 8.06
CA ARG A 45 -18.26 9.51 8.16
C ARG A 45 -19.10 10.72 7.78
N ASP A 46 -18.83 11.86 8.42
CA ASP A 46 -19.65 13.07 8.28
C ASP A 46 -19.63 13.58 6.83
N ILE A 47 -18.48 13.51 6.16
CA ILE A 47 -18.37 13.82 4.72
C ILE A 47 -19.17 12.81 3.88
N ALA A 48 -19.07 11.50 4.17
CA ALA A 48 -19.75 10.46 3.42
C ALA A 48 -21.28 10.49 3.57
N GLU A 49 -21.78 10.86 4.75
CA GLU A 49 -23.21 10.94 5.07
C GLU A 49 -23.84 12.28 4.61
N THR A 50 -23.09 13.39 4.63
CA THR A 50 -23.61 14.73 4.27
C THR A 50 -23.58 15.00 2.76
N TRP A 51 -22.47 14.67 2.09
CA TRP A 51 -22.26 14.99 0.66
C TRP A 51 -22.04 13.76 -0.22
N GLY A 52 -21.78 12.60 0.38
CA GLY A 52 -21.60 11.33 -0.33
C GLY A 52 -22.87 10.47 -0.37
N ASN A 53 -22.68 9.18 -0.61
CA ASN A 53 -23.75 8.18 -0.62
C ASN A 53 -23.84 7.33 0.68
N GLY A 54 -23.30 7.82 1.79
CA GLY A 54 -23.23 7.11 3.07
C GLY A 54 -22.22 5.95 3.12
N GLN A 55 -21.30 5.82 2.13
CA GLN A 55 -20.34 4.72 2.08
C GLN A 55 -18.88 5.18 2.16
N ILE A 56 -18.06 4.39 2.85
CA ILE A 56 -16.59 4.55 2.87
C ILE A 56 -15.96 3.27 2.31
N HIS A 57 -15.23 3.40 1.20
CA HIS A 57 -14.48 2.30 0.59
C HIS A 57 -13.02 2.30 1.06
N LEU A 58 -12.59 1.19 1.69
CA LEU A 58 -11.21 0.95 2.06
C LEU A 58 -10.38 0.54 0.82
N THR A 59 -9.60 1.48 0.29
CA THR A 59 -8.89 1.26 -0.99
C THR A 59 -7.66 0.37 -0.85
N THR A 60 -7.28 -0.28 -1.95
CA THR A 60 -6.01 -1.03 -2.10
C THR A 60 -4.73 -0.16 -2.00
N ARG A 61 -4.86 1.14 -1.71
CA ARG A 61 -3.75 2.05 -1.39
C ARG A 61 -3.86 2.71 -0.01
N GLN A 62 -4.54 2.04 0.93
CA GLN A 62 -4.68 2.46 2.33
C GLN A 62 -5.31 3.86 2.52
N LYS A 63 -6.09 4.31 1.54
CA LYS A 63 -6.92 5.51 1.62
C LYS A 63 -8.36 5.12 1.94
N LEU A 64 -9.06 5.94 2.72
CA LEU A 64 -10.52 5.94 2.77
C LEU A 64 -11.03 6.69 1.54
N ALA A 65 -12.05 6.17 0.86
CA ALA A 65 -12.65 6.81 -0.31
C ALA A 65 -14.17 6.95 -0.14
N MET A 66 -14.69 8.12 -0.46
CA MET A 66 -16.08 8.53 -0.22
C MET A 66 -16.70 8.86 -1.58
N PRO A 67 -17.57 7.99 -2.12
CA PRO A 67 -18.22 8.19 -3.41
C PRO A 67 -19.56 8.93 -3.28
N GLY A 68 -20.11 9.37 -4.41
CA GLY A 68 -21.40 10.07 -4.47
C GLY A 68 -21.30 11.59 -4.33
N ILE A 69 -20.09 12.16 -4.19
CA ILE A 69 -19.90 13.62 -4.04
C ILE A 69 -20.36 14.32 -5.31
N ARG A 70 -21.46 15.09 -5.24
CA ARG A 70 -21.91 15.91 -6.38
C ARG A 70 -20.86 16.99 -6.70
N TYR A 71 -20.71 17.33 -7.97
CA TYR A 71 -19.71 18.34 -8.38
C TYR A 71 -19.95 19.73 -7.75
N GLU A 72 -21.19 20.07 -7.42
CA GLU A 72 -21.59 21.32 -6.75
C GLU A 72 -21.19 21.38 -5.26
N ASP A 73 -20.91 20.23 -4.62
CA ASP A 73 -20.49 20.13 -3.22
C ASP A 73 -18.97 20.05 -3.03
N ILE A 74 -18.19 20.07 -4.13
CA ILE A 74 -16.74 19.88 -4.09
C ILE A 74 -16.06 20.86 -3.13
N ASP A 75 -16.44 22.14 -3.13
CA ASP A 75 -15.80 23.14 -2.28
C ASP A 75 -16.21 23.03 -0.79
N ASN A 76 -17.45 22.60 -0.52
CA ASN A 76 -17.89 22.24 0.83
C ASN A 76 -17.08 21.06 1.39
N VAL A 77 -16.88 20.03 0.57
CA VAL A 77 -16.08 18.84 0.91
C VAL A 77 -14.60 19.18 1.04
N ASN A 78 -14.05 20.07 0.22
CA ASN A 78 -12.67 20.55 0.32
C ASN A 78 -12.43 21.25 1.67
N ALA A 79 -13.36 22.10 2.12
CA ALA A 79 -13.29 22.72 3.44
C ALA A 79 -13.44 21.68 4.58
N ALA A 80 -14.30 20.67 4.42
CA ALA A 80 -14.48 19.60 5.41
C ALA A 80 -13.23 18.68 5.54
N LEU A 81 -12.32 18.67 4.56
CA LEU A 81 -11.05 17.93 4.62
C LEU A 81 -9.96 18.59 5.48
N GLU A 82 -10.19 19.81 6.00
CA GLU A 82 -9.20 20.55 6.81
C GLU A 82 -8.54 19.70 7.92
N PRO A 83 -9.26 18.88 8.72
CA PRO A 83 -8.65 18.06 9.77
C PRO A 83 -7.68 17.00 9.22
N PHE A 84 -7.97 16.41 8.06
CA PHE A 84 -7.06 15.45 7.41
C PHE A 84 -5.80 16.14 6.88
N LEU A 85 -5.93 17.31 6.27
CA LEU A 85 -4.80 18.07 5.75
C LEU A 85 -3.90 18.58 6.88
N ARG A 86 -4.50 19.10 7.96
CA ARG A 86 -3.77 19.59 9.14
C ARG A 86 -3.06 18.46 9.89
N GLU A 87 -3.80 17.43 10.33
CA GLU A 87 -3.21 16.38 11.17
C GLU A 87 -2.32 15.40 10.39
N ILE A 88 -2.69 14.99 9.17
CA ILE A 88 -1.94 13.98 8.43
C ILE A 88 -0.81 14.60 7.58
N GLU A 89 -1.09 15.61 6.77
CA GLU A 89 -0.09 16.16 5.86
C GLU A 89 0.86 17.12 6.57
N ILE A 90 0.35 18.10 7.32
CA ILE A 90 1.18 19.09 8.02
C ILE A 90 1.82 18.47 9.27
N GLU A 91 1.03 18.13 10.31
CA GLU A 91 1.55 17.74 11.62
C GLU A 91 2.33 16.41 11.61
N LEU A 92 1.82 15.39 10.90
CA LEU A 92 2.44 14.05 10.89
C LEU A 92 3.45 13.80 9.76
N CYS A 93 3.45 14.61 8.69
CA CYS A 93 4.29 14.39 7.51
C CYS A 93 5.14 15.59 7.07
N ASP A 94 5.00 16.77 7.71
CA ASP A 94 5.77 17.99 7.41
C ASP A 94 5.64 18.43 5.92
N VAL A 95 4.42 18.27 5.38
CA VAL A 95 4.04 18.78 4.07
C VAL A 95 3.62 20.24 4.19
N GLN A 96 4.18 21.09 3.33
CA GLN A 96 3.78 22.48 3.24
C GLN A 96 2.47 22.60 2.42
N VAL A 97 1.42 23.14 3.05
CA VAL A 97 0.10 23.36 2.44
C VAL A 97 -0.34 24.78 2.78
N GLU A 98 -0.53 25.61 1.75
CA GLU A 98 -0.83 27.05 1.92
C GLU A 98 -2.27 27.32 2.38
N ASP A 99 -3.23 26.58 1.83
CA ASP A 99 -4.65 26.65 2.19
C ASP A 99 -5.17 25.23 2.46
N THR A 100 -5.53 24.95 3.71
CA THR A 100 -6.09 23.67 4.16
C THR A 100 -7.57 23.49 3.84
N LYS A 101 -8.24 24.49 3.28
CA LYS A 101 -9.66 24.47 2.87
C LYS A 101 -9.85 24.35 1.35
N ALA A 102 -8.80 24.62 0.57
CA ALA A 102 -8.76 24.35 -0.87
C ALA A 102 -8.72 22.84 -1.24
N GLY A 103 -8.60 21.96 -0.25
CA GLY A 103 -8.51 20.51 -0.44
C GLY A 103 -7.08 20.02 -0.67
N TYR A 104 -6.93 18.87 -1.34
CA TYR A 104 -5.62 18.33 -1.70
C TYR A 104 -5.05 19.05 -2.92
N LEU A 105 -3.77 19.41 -2.93
CA LEU A 105 -3.18 20.25 -3.99
C LEU A 105 -2.84 19.49 -5.30
N ALA A 106 -2.67 18.17 -5.23
CA ALA A 106 -2.25 17.35 -6.37
C ALA A 106 -2.59 15.86 -6.21
N ILE A 107 -2.90 15.22 -7.34
CA ILE A 107 -3.21 13.79 -7.40
C ILE A 107 -2.01 12.91 -7.82
N GLY A 108 -0.93 13.51 -8.35
CA GLY A 108 0.10 12.83 -9.14
C GLY A 108 0.84 11.74 -8.38
N GLY A 109 1.61 12.17 -7.38
CA GLY A 109 2.23 11.29 -6.40
C GLY A 109 1.14 10.57 -5.61
N ARG A 110 1.16 9.23 -5.63
CA ARG A 110 0.11 8.42 -5.00
C ARG A 110 0.49 8.10 -3.56
N ASN A 111 -0.42 8.37 -2.62
CA ASN A 111 -0.35 8.03 -1.19
C ASN A 111 0.57 6.84 -0.91
N ILE A 112 1.61 7.05 -0.10
CA ILE A 112 2.59 6.00 0.19
C ILE A 112 1.92 4.85 0.94
N VAL A 113 2.00 3.64 0.40
CA VAL A 113 1.47 2.42 1.03
C VAL A 113 2.57 1.77 1.84
N ALA A 114 2.29 1.34 3.07
CA ALA A 114 3.20 0.60 3.93
C ALA A 114 2.59 -0.72 4.43
N CYS A 115 3.42 -1.72 4.73
CA CYS A 115 3.00 -2.76 5.69
C CYS A 115 3.16 -2.25 7.14
N GLN A 116 2.77 -3.05 8.13
CA GLN A 116 2.77 -2.69 9.57
C GLN A 116 4.15 -2.44 10.21
N GLY A 117 5.25 -2.53 9.45
CA GLY A 117 6.62 -2.28 9.92
C GLY A 117 7.10 -3.12 11.11
N ASN A 118 8.26 -2.76 11.63
CA ASN A 118 8.81 -3.35 12.86
C ASN A 118 8.09 -2.89 14.14
N ARG A 119 7.19 -1.90 14.04
CA ARG A 119 6.30 -1.45 15.14
C ARG A 119 5.38 -2.56 15.65
N ILE A 120 4.99 -3.49 14.77
CA ILE A 120 4.06 -4.60 15.08
C ILE A 120 4.58 -5.94 14.56
N CYS A 121 5.22 -5.99 13.39
CA CYS A 121 5.61 -7.26 12.76
C CYS A 121 7.05 -7.66 13.11
N GLN A 122 7.22 -8.73 13.90
CA GLN A 122 8.51 -9.34 14.25
C GLN A 122 9.45 -9.62 13.05
N LYS A 123 8.88 -9.96 11.88
CA LYS A 123 9.64 -10.24 10.64
C LYS A 123 10.14 -8.97 9.93
N ALA A 124 9.59 -7.79 10.23
CA ALA A 124 10.09 -6.55 9.66
C ALA A 124 11.43 -6.12 10.31
N ASN A 125 12.31 -5.58 9.48
CA ASN A 125 13.64 -5.11 9.86
C ASN A 125 13.67 -3.60 10.14
N THR A 126 12.71 -2.84 9.58
CA THR A 126 12.70 -1.37 9.57
C THR A 126 11.31 -0.78 9.84
N ASP A 127 11.27 0.51 10.19
CA ASP A 127 10.03 1.25 10.44
C ASP A 127 9.44 1.82 9.14
N THR A 128 8.47 1.11 8.57
CA THR A 128 7.82 1.50 7.32
C THR A 128 6.83 2.64 7.45
N THR A 129 6.17 2.79 8.60
CA THR A 129 5.21 3.89 8.84
C THR A 129 5.94 5.20 9.15
N GLY A 130 7.04 5.14 9.91
CA GLY A 130 7.90 6.30 10.12
C GLY A 130 8.55 6.76 8.82
N LEU A 131 9.06 5.82 8.00
CA LEU A 131 9.60 6.16 6.69
C LEU A 131 8.52 6.75 5.75
N SER A 132 7.32 6.17 5.68
CA SER A 132 6.27 6.69 4.77
C SER A 132 5.90 8.13 5.07
N ARG A 133 5.80 8.51 6.36
CA ARG A 133 5.51 9.88 6.76
C ARG A 133 6.65 10.85 6.37
N ARG A 134 7.91 10.49 6.68
CA ARG A 134 9.09 11.31 6.31
C ARG A 134 9.31 11.45 4.80
N LEU A 135 8.74 10.56 3.98
CA LEU A 135 8.84 10.61 2.52
C LEU A 135 7.61 11.24 1.84
N GLU A 136 6.48 11.44 2.51
CA GLU A 136 5.26 11.92 1.86
C GLU A 136 5.46 13.36 1.32
N LYS A 137 6.14 14.25 2.04
CA LYS A 137 6.50 15.60 1.57
C LYS A 137 7.44 15.67 0.35
N LEU A 138 8.00 14.53 -0.06
CA LEU A 138 8.74 14.40 -1.33
C LEU A 138 7.86 13.84 -2.46
N VAL A 139 6.67 13.33 -2.14
CA VAL A 139 5.73 12.66 -3.05
C VAL A 139 4.47 13.52 -3.30
N TYR A 140 3.99 14.22 -2.29
CA TYR A 140 2.88 15.16 -2.30
C TYR A 140 3.42 16.54 -1.88
N PRO A 141 3.06 17.64 -2.57
CA PRO A 141 2.04 17.78 -3.63
C PRO A 141 2.57 17.65 -5.07
N SER A 142 3.37 16.62 -5.41
CA SER A 142 3.86 16.46 -6.79
C SER A 142 2.72 16.15 -7.79
N PRO A 143 2.61 16.89 -8.92
CA PRO A 143 1.62 16.62 -9.97
C PRO A 143 2.03 15.44 -10.89
N TYR A 144 3.29 15.01 -10.83
CA TYR A 144 3.87 13.92 -11.61
C TYR A 144 3.56 12.55 -10.99
N HIS A 145 3.55 11.48 -11.78
CA HIS A 145 3.02 10.18 -11.35
C HIS A 145 4.07 9.19 -10.82
N LEU A 146 4.29 9.24 -9.50
CA LEU A 146 4.97 8.18 -8.77
C LEU A 146 3.99 7.32 -7.95
N LYS A 147 4.13 5.99 -8.04
CA LYS A 147 3.51 5.03 -7.12
C LYS A 147 4.59 4.47 -6.19
N THR A 148 4.66 4.98 -4.96
CA THR A 148 5.60 4.52 -3.93
C THR A 148 4.95 3.48 -3.01
N VAL A 149 5.66 2.41 -2.65
CA VAL A 149 5.20 1.38 -1.71
C VAL A 149 6.38 0.87 -0.87
N ILE A 150 6.17 0.72 0.44
CA ILE A 150 7.20 0.40 1.44
C ILE A 150 6.83 -0.89 2.18
N VAL A 151 7.78 -1.80 2.37
CA VAL A 151 7.62 -3.03 3.16
C VAL A 151 8.83 -3.27 4.05
N GLY A 152 8.64 -3.79 5.26
CA GLY A 152 9.71 -3.88 6.25
C GLY A 152 10.64 -5.09 6.10
N CYS A 153 10.31 -6.03 5.20
CA CYS A 153 11.12 -7.23 4.94
C CYS A 153 10.85 -7.80 3.53
N PRO A 154 11.75 -8.68 3.01
CA PRO A 154 11.61 -9.30 1.68
C PRO A 154 10.34 -10.14 1.43
N ASN A 155 9.53 -10.44 2.45
CA ASN A 155 8.20 -11.10 2.28
C ASN A 155 7.22 -10.27 1.44
N ASP A 156 7.49 -8.98 1.29
CA ASP A 156 6.80 -8.05 0.40
C ASP A 156 5.26 -8.09 0.54
N CYS A 157 4.77 -7.90 1.77
CA CYS A 157 3.35 -8.00 2.11
C CYS A 157 2.48 -7.01 1.30
N ALA A 158 2.93 -5.75 1.17
CA ALA A 158 2.22 -4.69 0.45
C ALA A 158 2.52 -4.64 -1.07
N LYS A 159 3.31 -5.57 -1.60
CA LYS A 159 3.68 -5.69 -3.02
C LYS A 159 4.41 -4.44 -3.56
N ALA A 160 5.43 -4.00 -2.83
CA ALA A 160 6.44 -3.05 -3.26
C ALA A 160 7.08 -3.42 -4.59
N SER A 161 7.30 -4.72 -4.87
CA SER A 161 7.77 -5.18 -6.18
C SER A 161 6.78 -4.93 -7.34
N MET A 162 5.54 -4.51 -7.08
CA MET A 162 4.53 -4.15 -8.09
C MET A 162 4.32 -2.63 -8.23
N ALA A 163 5.18 -1.84 -7.59
CA ALA A 163 5.14 -0.38 -7.57
C ALA A 163 6.17 0.24 -8.54
N ASP A 164 5.93 1.50 -8.91
CA ASP A 164 6.87 2.28 -9.72
C ASP A 164 8.16 2.53 -8.93
N LEU A 165 8.02 2.80 -7.63
CA LEU A 165 9.08 2.79 -6.62
C LEU A 165 8.67 1.86 -5.47
N GLY A 166 9.36 0.73 -5.34
CA GLY A 166 9.25 -0.21 -4.23
C GLY A 166 10.43 -0.08 -3.27
N ILE A 167 10.17 0.05 -1.97
CA ILE A 167 11.19 0.16 -0.93
C ILE A 167 11.02 -1.04 0.03
N ILE A 168 12.09 -1.80 0.26
CA ILE A 168 12.08 -3.05 1.04
C ILE A 168 13.12 -2.98 2.15
N GLY A 169 12.70 -3.06 3.41
CA GLY A 169 13.57 -3.07 4.58
C GLY A 169 14.46 -4.32 4.65
N VAL A 170 15.75 -4.11 4.80
CA VAL A 170 16.77 -5.16 4.94
C VAL A 170 17.69 -4.83 6.10
N ALA A 171 18.17 -5.84 6.82
CA ALA A 171 19.17 -5.65 7.86
C ALA A 171 20.39 -6.53 7.57
N LYS A 172 21.60 -5.98 7.73
CA LYS A 172 22.79 -6.82 7.92
C LYS A 172 22.76 -7.37 9.34
N MET A 173 23.18 -8.62 9.50
CA MET A 173 23.20 -9.30 10.80
C MET A 173 24.61 -9.37 11.37
N ARG A 174 24.76 -9.00 12.65
CA ARG A 174 25.94 -9.32 13.46
C ARG A 174 25.84 -10.77 13.94
N PHE A 175 26.96 -11.47 13.91
CA PHE A 175 27.14 -12.76 14.56
C PHE A 175 28.00 -12.60 15.83
N THR A 176 27.76 -13.45 16.82
CA THR A 176 28.54 -13.52 18.07
C THR A 176 28.78 -15.00 18.36
N ALA A 177 29.96 -15.51 18.01
CA ALA A 177 30.27 -16.94 17.95
C ALA A 177 30.24 -17.61 19.33
N GLU A 178 30.52 -16.83 20.37
CA GLU A 178 30.58 -17.18 21.78
C GLU A 178 29.18 -17.64 22.25
N ARG A 179 28.13 -16.94 21.78
CA ARG A 179 26.72 -17.27 22.07
C ARG A 179 26.18 -18.42 21.20
N CYS A 180 26.93 -18.87 20.19
CA CYS A 180 26.43 -19.89 19.25
C CYS A 180 26.66 -21.32 19.79
N ILE A 181 25.56 -21.99 20.15
CA ILE A 181 25.52 -23.37 20.66
C ILE A 181 25.36 -24.45 19.57
N GLY A 182 25.69 -24.15 18.31
CA GLY A 182 25.70 -25.13 17.20
C GLY A 182 24.36 -25.74 16.76
N CYS A 183 23.24 -25.46 17.44
CA CYS A 183 21.93 -26.12 17.25
C CYS A 183 21.29 -26.10 15.84
N GLY A 184 21.86 -25.40 14.87
CA GLY A 184 21.40 -25.41 13.46
C GLY A 184 20.03 -24.76 13.19
N ALA A 185 19.33 -24.23 14.19
CA ALA A 185 17.99 -23.64 14.02
C ALA A 185 17.94 -22.53 12.95
N CYS A 186 18.91 -21.62 12.97
CA CYS A 186 19.05 -20.58 11.95
C CYS A 186 19.32 -21.12 10.54
N VAL A 187 20.04 -22.26 10.41
CA VAL A 187 20.30 -22.92 9.12
C VAL A 187 19.00 -23.46 8.54
N LYS A 188 18.26 -24.26 9.34
CA LYS A 188 16.95 -24.82 8.95
C LYS A 188 15.95 -23.73 8.56
N ALA A 189 15.90 -22.63 9.31
CA ALA A 189 15.03 -21.50 9.00
C ALA A 189 15.45 -20.77 7.70
N CYS A 190 16.75 -20.61 7.46
CA CYS A 190 17.25 -19.94 6.26
C CYS A 190 17.04 -20.76 4.98
N SER A 191 17.16 -22.09 5.03
CA SER A 191 16.88 -22.98 3.90
C SER A 191 15.39 -23.13 3.61
N HIS A 192 14.53 -23.09 4.64
CA HIS A 192 13.08 -23.27 4.48
C HIS A 192 12.31 -21.98 4.14
N HIS A 193 12.72 -20.83 4.70
CA HIS A 193 11.98 -19.56 4.57
C HIS A 193 12.69 -18.46 3.78
N ALA A 194 13.93 -18.70 3.32
CA ALA A 194 14.74 -17.69 2.64
C ALA A 194 15.58 -18.29 1.50
N VAL A 195 16.90 -18.14 1.58
CA VAL A 195 17.85 -18.35 0.46
C VAL A 195 18.93 -19.39 0.76
N GLY A 196 18.83 -20.10 1.89
CA GLY A 196 19.79 -21.18 2.24
C GLY A 196 21.23 -20.74 2.51
N CYS A 197 21.53 -19.44 2.63
CA CYS A 197 22.89 -18.91 2.77
C CYS A 197 23.62 -19.20 4.10
N LEU A 198 23.11 -20.12 4.93
CA LEU A 198 23.71 -20.49 6.22
C LEU A 198 24.07 -21.98 6.26
N ALA A 199 25.18 -22.30 6.90
CA ALA A 199 25.64 -23.67 7.16
C ALA A 199 26.14 -23.82 8.60
N LEU A 200 26.36 -25.06 9.05
CA LEU A 200 27.19 -25.35 10.22
C LEU A 200 28.59 -25.77 9.76
N LYS A 201 29.62 -25.19 10.37
CA LYS A 201 31.02 -25.65 10.27
C LYS A 201 31.64 -25.58 11.66
N ASN A 202 32.42 -26.59 12.05
CA ASN A 202 33.12 -26.67 13.35
C ASN A 202 32.22 -26.33 14.57
N GLY A 203 30.98 -26.84 14.58
CA GLY A 203 30.01 -26.61 15.65
C GLY A 203 29.41 -25.18 15.72
N LYS A 204 29.71 -24.30 14.77
CA LYS A 204 29.24 -22.90 14.71
C LYS A 204 28.48 -22.62 13.42
N ALA A 205 27.58 -21.64 13.46
CA ALA A 205 26.90 -21.16 12.26
C ALA A 205 27.85 -20.29 11.42
N VAL A 206 27.88 -20.52 10.11
CA VAL A 206 28.63 -19.75 9.11
C VAL A 206 27.65 -19.25 8.05
N LYS A 207 27.91 -18.05 7.52
CA LYS A 207 27.06 -17.37 6.53
C LYS A 207 27.83 -17.11 5.25
N GLU A 208 27.21 -17.44 4.13
CA GLU A 208 27.62 -16.96 2.81
C GLU A 208 27.06 -15.54 2.61
N GLU A 209 27.92 -14.54 2.75
CA GLU A 209 27.51 -13.13 2.69
C GLU A 209 27.01 -12.73 1.30
N SER A 210 27.59 -13.28 0.22
CA SER A 210 27.21 -12.93 -1.15
C SER A 210 25.77 -13.35 -1.50
N ALA A 211 25.27 -14.41 -0.86
CA ALA A 211 23.91 -14.92 -1.03
C ALA A 211 22.90 -14.30 -0.05
N CYS A 212 23.32 -13.50 0.94
CA CYS A 212 22.44 -13.06 2.01
C CYS A 212 21.53 -11.88 1.60
N ILE A 213 20.21 -12.11 1.58
CA ILE A 213 19.20 -11.08 1.21
C ILE A 213 18.72 -10.19 2.37
N GLY A 214 19.40 -10.19 3.52
CA GLY A 214 19.09 -9.29 4.65
C GLY A 214 17.70 -9.49 5.29
N CYS A 215 17.10 -10.67 5.16
CA CYS A 215 15.70 -10.93 5.51
C CYS A 215 15.38 -10.87 7.01
N GLY A 216 16.31 -11.25 7.88
CA GLY A 216 16.16 -11.26 9.34
C GLY A 216 15.82 -12.61 9.98
N GLU A 217 15.50 -13.63 9.17
CA GLU A 217 14.98 -14.93 9.68
C GLU A 217 15.93 -15.65 10.64
N CYS A 218 17.25 -15.55 10.40
CA CYS A 218 18.26 -16.15 11.28
C CYS A 218 18.33 -15.54 12.68
N VAL A 219 17.85 -14.30 12.86
CA VAL A 219 17.73 -13.63 14.16
C VAL A 219 16.55 -14.19 14.93
N LEU A 220 15.38 -14.31 14.26
CA LEU A 220 14.16 -14.88 14.85
C LEU A 220 14.33 -16.35 15.25
N ALA A 221 15.08 -17.12 14.47
CA ALA A 221 15.34 -18.54 14.71
C ALA A 221 16.51 -18.83 15.67
N CYS A 222 17.10 -17.82 16.33
CA CYS A 222 18.28 -18.00 17.18
C CYS A 222 17.95 -17.93 18.69
N PRO A 223 17.82 -19.07 19.40
CA PRO A 223 17.38 -19.07 20.80
C PRO A 223 18.38 -18.40 21.76
N THR A 224 19.66 -18.30 21.38
CA THR A 224 20.71 -17.68 22.21
C THR A 224 21.07 -16.25 21.77
N LEU A 225 20.34 -15.68 20.80
CA LEU A 225 20.61 -14.35 20.23
C LEU A 225 22.09 -14.17 19.80
N ALA A 226 22.67 -15.24 19.23
CA ALA A 226 23.97 -15.22 18.56
C ALA A 226 23.91 -14.51 17.19
N TRP A 227 22.73 -14.50 16.55
CA TRP A 227 22.41 -13.61 15.44
C TRP A 227 21.62 -12.41 15.95
N GLN A 228 22.03 -11.21 15.57
CA GLN A 228 21.35 -9.94 15.88
C GLN A 228 21.27 -9.08 14.62
N ARG A 229 20.23 -8.24 14.48
CA ARG A 229 20.23 -7.17 13.46
C ARG A 229 21.28 -6.13 13.85
N LYS A 230 22.02 -5.56 12.89
CA LYS A 230 22.69 -4.25 13.11
C LYS A 230 21.63 -3.17 13.40
N PRO A 231 21.95 -2.09 14.12
CA PRO A 231 21.01 -0.99 14.36
C PRO A 231 20.71 -0.18 13.09
N ASP A 232 21.60 -0.22 12.10
CA ASP A 232 21.52 0.54 10.85
C ASP A 232 20.28 0.13 10.02
N GLN A 233 19.34 1.04 9.81
CA GLN A 233 18.18 0.79 8.94
C GLN A 233 18.58 0.94 7.47
N LEU A 234 18.72 -0.21 6.80
CA LEU A 234 19.07 -0.31 5.39
C LEU A 234 17.88 -0.74 4.55
N TRP A 235 17.95 -0.39 3.27
CA TRP A 235 16.84 -0.54 2.34
C TRP A 235 17.30 -1.09 0.99
N GLN A 236 16.40 -1.83 0.35
CA GLN A 236 16.47 -2.28 -1.02
C GLN A 236 15.44 -1.50 -1.84
N VAL A 237 15.88 -0.88 -2.93
CA VAL A 237 15.01 -0.18 -3.87
C VAL A 237 14.75 -1.04 -5.09
N ARG A 238 13.48 -1.23 -5.42
CA ARG A 238 13.00 -1.84 -6.67
C ARG A 238 12.29 -0.80 -7.51
N LEU A 239 12.51 -0.81 -8.82
CA LEU A 239 11.93 0.16 -9.74
C LEU A 239 11.09 -0.46 -10.83
N GLY A 240 10.17 0.34 -11.39
CA GLY A 240 9.52 0.09 -12.67
C GLY A 240 8.54 -1.08 -12.68
N GLY A 241 8.04 -1.49 -11.52
CA GLY A 241 6.91 -2.41 -11.40
C GLY A 241 5.60 -1.70 -11.78
N ARG A 242 4.73 -2.37 -12.52
CA ARG A 242 3.45 -1.80 -12.94
C ARG A 242 2.37 -2.86 -13.14
N THR A 243 1.23 -2.64 -12.51
CA THR A 243 -0.05 -3.30 -12.79
C THR A 243 -0.81 -2.44 -13.82
N SER A 244 -0.61 -2.72 -15.11
CA SER A 244 -1.02 -1.86 -16.24
C SER A 244 -1.67 -2.68 -17.36
N LYS A 245 -2.60 -2.07 -18.11
CA LYS A 245 -3.14 -2.66 -19.36
C LYS A 245 -2.05 -2.82 -20.45
N LYS A 246 -0.96 -2.05 -20.37
CA LYS A 246 0.16 -2.07 -21.33
C LYS A 246 1.42 -2.61 -20.64
N THR A 247 1.83 -3.81 -21.05
CA THR A 247 3.02 -4.53 -20.54
C THR A 247 3.17 -4.48 -19.01
N PRO A 248 2.25 -5.11 -18.25
CA PRO A 248 2.40 -5.24 -16.80
C PRO A 248 3.71 -5.98 -16.47
N ARG A 249 4.36 -5.64 -15.36
CA ARG A 249 5.61 -6.29 -14.94
C ARG A 249 5.91 -6.12 -13.47
N VAL A 250 6.71 -7.04 -12.93
CA VAL A 250 7.35 -6.91 -11.61
C VAL A 250 8.54 -5.96 -11.73
N GLY A 251 8.71 -5.08 -10.74
CA GLY A 251 9.86 -4.22 -10.59
C GLY A 251 11.13 -5.02 -10.26
N LYS A 252 12.28 -4.43 -10.58
CA LYS A 252 13.59 -5.09 -10.45
C LYS A 252 14.46 -4.34 -9.47
N LEU A 253 15.41 -5.06 -8.86
CA LEU A 253 16.43 -4.50 -7.97
C LEU A 253 17.19 -3.36 -8.67
N PHE A 254 17.21 -2.19 -8.06
CA PHE A 254 17.94 -1.01 -8.51
C PHE A 254 19.05 -0.62 -7.54
N LEU A 255 18.73 -0.54 -6.24
CA LEU A 255 19.68 -0.29 -5.16
C LEU A 255 19.51 -1.34 -4.07
N ASN A 256 20.60 -1.72 -3.40
CA ASN A 256 20.59 -2.59 -2.23
C ASN A 256 21.44 -1.98 -1.11
N TRP A 257 21.11 -2.26 0.15
CA TRP A 257 21.84 -1.78 1.33
C TRP A 257 22.00 -0.25 1.41
N VAL A 258 21.00 0.50 0.92
CA VAL A 258 21.05 1.99 0.94
C VAL A 258 20.38 2.57 2.19
N THR A 259 20.85 3.74 2.63
CA THR A 259 20.23 4.52 3.71
C THR A 259 18.97 5.26 3.25
N GLU A 260 18.26 5.86 4.20
CA GLU A 260 17.06 6.69 3.94
C GLU A 260 17.39 7.91 3.05
N ASP A 261 18.54 8.55 3.23
CA ASP A 261 18.84 9.82 2.54
C ASP A 261 19.18 9.61 1.06
N VAL A 262 19.76 8.45 0.72
CA VAL A 262 19.87 7.97 -0.66
C VAL A 262 18.48 7.84 -1.29
N ILE A 263 17.48 7.31 -0.55
CA ILE A 263 16.09 7.20 -1.02
C ILE A 263 15.45 8.58 -1.20
N LYS A 264 15.65 9.52 -0.27
CA LYS A 264 15.14 10.90 -0.37
C LYS A 264 15.63 11.57 -1.67
N GLN A 265 16.94 11.58 -1.91
CA GLN A 265 17.50 12.21 -3.11
C GLN A 265 17.09 11.47 -4.40
N VAL A 266 16.97 10.14 -4.36
CA VAL A 266 16.44 9.35 -5.48
C VAL A 266 14.98 9.71 -5.80
N ILE A 267 14.13 9.97 -4.81
CA ILE A 267 12.73 10.42 -5.06
C ILE A 267 12.68 11.78 -5.74
N VAL A 268 13.47 12.75 -5.26
CA VAL A 268 13.60 14.08 -5.90
C VAL A 268 14.08 13.94 -7.35
N ASN A 269 15.13 13.15 -7.58
CA ASN A 269 15.69 12.94 -8.91
C ASN A 269 14.77 12.13 -9.84
N LEU A 270 13.92 11.23 -9.32
CA LEU A 270 12.90 10.52 -10.08
C LEU A 270 11.85 11.48 -10.65
N TYR A 271 11.39 12.45 -9.87
CA TYR A 271 10.42 13.44 -10.33
C TYR A 271 10.99 14.40 -11.37
N GLU A 272 12.23 14.85 -11.20
CA GLU A 272 12.88 15.69 -12.22
C GLU A 272 13.18 14.89 -13.52
N PHE A 273 13.50 13.59 -13.43
CA PHE A 273 13.57 12.73 -14.62
C PHE A 273 12.20 12.55 -15.32
N GLU A 274 11.11 12.44 -14.57
CA GLU A 274 9.76 12.38 -15.15
C GLU A 274 9.38 13.69 -15.85
N LYS A 275 9.62 14.83 -15.20
CA LYS A 275 9.45 16.18 -15.74
C LYS A 275 10.25 16.40 -17.03
N GLU A 276 11.52 15.97 -17.08
CA GLU A 276 12.33 15.97 -18.31
C GLU A 276 11.73 15.08 -19.41
N MET A 277 11.40 13.82 -19.09
CA MET A 277 10.88 12.84 -20.07
C MET A 277 9.45 13.12 -20.56
N LEU A 278 8.74 14.06 -19.92
CA LEU A 278 7.42 14.55 -20.32
C LEU A 278 7.42 16.01 -20.82
N GLY A 279 8.59 16.66 -20.91
CA GLY A 279 8.70 18.04 -21.38
C GLY A 279 7.95 19.04 -20.50
N GLY A 280 8.02 18.87 -19.18
CA GLY A 280 7.36 19.73 -18.18
C GLY A 280 5.85 19.53 -18.04
N LYS A 281 5.24 18.57 -18.75
CA LYS A 281 3.78 18.35 -18.72
C LYS A 281 3.43 17.17 -17.79
N PRO A 282 2.62 17.34 -16.74
CA PRO A 282 2.26 16.27 -15.80
C PRO A 282 1.24 15.29 -16.40
N ILE A 283 1.71 14.44 -17.31
CA ILE A 283 0.92 13.41 -18.00
C ILE A 283 1.03 12.10 -17.21
N TYR A 284 -0.10 11.50 -16.85
CA TYR A 284 -0.12 10.21 -16.15
C TYR A 284 0.57 9.10 -16.96
N LEU A 285 1.77 8.70 -16.53
CA LEU A 285 2.52 7.61 -17.12
C LEU A 285 3.40 6.93 -16.06
N HIS A 286 3.33 5.60 -15.95
CA HIS A 286 4.17 4.86 -15.00
C HIS A 286 5.67 5.10 -15.25
N MET A 287 6.45 5.29 -14.19
CA MET A 287 7.91 5.47 -14.21
C MET A 287 8.60 4.38 -15.03
N GLY A 288 8.10 3.13 -14.94
CA GLY A 288 8.60 2.04 -15.77
C GLY A 288 8.57 2.34 -17.28
N HIS A 289 7.57 3.07 -17.79
CA HIS A 289 7.49 3.45 -19.22
C HIS A 289 8.42 4.62 -19.57
N LEU A 290 8.78 5.47 -18.59
CA LEU A 290 9.77 6.54 -18.76
C LEU A 290 11.18 5.94 -18.85
N ILE A 291 11.49 4.95 -18.00
CA ILE A 291 12.69 4.11 -18.11
C ILE A 291 12.74 3.38 -19.46
N ASP A 292 11.62 2.80 -19.91
CA ASP A 292 11.52 2.11 -21.20
C ASP A 292 11.77 3.05 -22.40
N LYS A 293 11.43 4.33 -22.30
CA LYS A 293 11.68 5.37 -23.32
C LYS A 293 13.10 5.93 -23.27
N GLY A 294 13.59 6.28 -22.08
CA GLY A 294 14.86 6.99 -21.89
C GLY A 294 16.09 6.08 -21.92
N GLY A 295 15.89 4.77 -21.73
CA GLY A 295 16.96 3.78 -21.59
C GLY A 295 17.53 3.74 -20.18
N TYR A 296 17.81 2.52 -19.69
CA TYR A 296 18.21 2.31 -18.29
C TYR A 296 19.51 3.03 -17.89
N LEU A 297 20.48 3.16 -18.80
CA LEU A 297 21.77 3.81 -18.49
C LEU A 297 21.62 5.32 -18.25
N ARG A 298 20.95 6.04 -19.17
CA ARG A 298 20.60 7.46 -19.01
C ARG A 298 19.75 7.68 -17.76
N PHE A 299 18.79 6.80 -17.51
CA PHE A 299 17.98 6.84 -16.29
C PHE A 299 18.84 6.70 -15.01
N LYS A 300 19.72 5.70 -14.95
CA LYS A 300 20.61 5.44 -13.80
C LYS A 300 21.51 6.64 -13.51
N GLU A 301 22.13 7.19 -14.55
CA GLU A 301 22.97 8.40 -14.45
C GLU A 301 22.16 9.60 -13.94
N ARG A 302 20.99 9.85 -14.54
CA ARG A 302 20.16 11.01 -14.18
C ARG A 302 19.56 10.94 -12.77
N VAL A 303 19.24 9.73 -12.29
CA VAL A 303 18.65 9.51 -10.96
C VAL A 303 19.69 9.42 -9.85
N LEU A 304 20.93 9.01 -10.14
CA LEU A 304 22.04 8.98 -9.17
C LEU A 304 22.92 10.25 -9.20
N ARG A 305 22.64 11.20 -10.08
CA ARG A 305 23.32 12.51 -10.11
C ARG A 305 23.17 13.23 -8.77
N GLY A 306 24.30 13.55 -8.13
CA GLY A 306 24.34 14.19 -6.81
C GLY A 306 23.96 13.29 -5.62
N VAL A 307 23.73 11.99 -5.83
CA VAL A 307 23.39 11.06 -4.75
C VAL A 307 24.67 10.56 -4.07
N GLN A 308 24.94 11.04 -2.85
CA GLN A 308 26.00 10.47 -2.02
C GLN A 308 25.57 9.07 -1.53
N LEU A 309 26.18 8.03 -2.07
CA LEU A 309 25.96 6.66 -1.65
C LEU A 309 26.69 6.36 -0.33
N ASN A 310 26.06 5.56 0.54
CA ASN A 310 26.70 5.03 1.75
C ASN A 310 27.65 3.86 1.42
N PRO A 311 28.67 3.56 2.24
CA PRO A 311 29.73 2.61 1.87
C PRO A 311 29.29 1.16 1.60
N GLU A 312 28.11 0.76 2.08
CA GLU A 312 27.57 -0.59 1.87
C GLU A 312 26.66 -0.69 0.62
N ALA A 313 26.36 0.42 -0.04
CA ALA A 313 25.39 0.50 -1.13
C ALA A 313 25.82 -0.28 -2.38
N MET A 314 24.88 -1.03 -2.95
CA MET A 314 25.05 -1.68 -4.26
C MET A 314 24.11 -1.07 -5.28
N VAL A 315 24.60 -0.79 -6.48
CA VAL A 315 23.83 -0.26 -7.61
C VAL A 315 23.73 -1.31 -8.71
N ALA A 316 22.54 -1.54 -9.25
CA ALA A 316 22.36 -2.44 -10.39
C ALA A 316 22.99 -1.85 -11.66
N GLU A 317 24.06 -2.48 -12.17
CA GLU A 317 24.73 -1.99 -13.39
C GLU A 317 23.81 -1.95 -14.61
N ARG A 318 22.98 -3.00 -14.75
CA ARG A 318 22.03 -3.26 -15.83
C ARG A 318 20.76 -3.85 -15.24
N ILE A 319 19.60 -3.49 -15.80
CA ILE A 319 18.32 -4.12 -15.46
C ILE A 319 17.64 -4.60 -16.75
N TYR A 320 17.17 -5.85 -16.73
CA TYR A 320 16.47 -6.48 -17.84
C TYR A 320 15.01 -6.80 -17.46
N TRP A 321 14.08 -6.33 -18.29
CA TRP A 321 12.70 -6.80 -18.33
C TRP A 321 12.45 -7.52 -19.67
N PRO A 322 11.87 -8.72 -19.69
CA PRO A 322 11.47 -9.36 -20.94
C PRO A 322 10.41 -8.51 -21.64
N LYS A 323 10.51 -8.37 -22.97
CA LYS A 323 9.58 -7.60 -23.79
C LYS A 323 8.29 -8.36 -24.14
N THR A 324 8.21 -9.66 -23.83
CA THR A 324 7.03 -10.49 -24.05
C THR A 324 5.85 -9.99 -23.20
N ASN A 325 4.65 -10.02 -23.78
CA ASN A 325 3.43 -9.61 -23.06
C ASN A 325 3.00 -10.72 -22.08
N PRO A 326 3.00 -10.51 -20.74
CA PRO A 326 2.68 -11.58 -19.79
C PRO A 326 1.22 -12.06 -19.85
N SER A 327 0.31 -11.31 -20.49
CA SER A 327 -1.05 -11.81 -20.76
C SER A 327 -1.09 -12.89 -21.85
N ARG A 328 0.04 -13.15 -22.51
CA ARG A 328 0.34 -14.39 -23.24
C ARG A 328 1.55 -15.05 -22.57
N GLY A 329 1.29 -15.74 -21.45
CA GLY A 329 2.20 -16.80 -21.01
C GLY A 329 2.30 -17.90 -22.08
N CYS A 330 3.16 -18.88 -21.88
CA CYS A 330 3.24 -20.08 -22.73
C CYS A 330 2.05 -21.03 -22.47
N ILE A 331 0.83 -20.48 -22.57
CA ILE A 331 -0.43 -21.19 -22.52
C ILE A 331 -0.61 -21.82 -23.90
N SER A 332 -0.09 -23.03 -24.06
CA SER A 332 -0.65 -23.94 -25.06
C SER A 332 -2.14 -24.10 -24.76
N ASN A 333 -2.99 -24.18 -25.79
CA ASN A 333 -4.33 -24.71 -25.59
C ASN A 333 -4.21 -26.09 -24.91
N PRO A 334 -5.13 -26.48 -24.01
CA PRO A 334 -5.22 -27.87 -23.61
C PRO A 334 -5.37 -28.73 -24.87
N PRO A 335 -4.81 -29.96 -24.90
CA PRO A 335 -4.93 -30.83 -26.07
C PRO A 335 -6.42 -31.16 -26.28
N GLY A 336 -7.05 -30.44 -27.20
CA GLY A 336 -8.43 -30.65 -27.57
C GLY A 336 -8.60 -32.07 -28.12
N THR A 337 -9.70 -32.72 -27.74
CA THR A 337 -10.04 -34.08 -28.19
C THR A 337 -9.90 -34.20 -29.71
N ASN A 338 -8.99 -35.07 -30.16
CA ASN A 338 -8.65 -35.21 -31.57
C ASN A 338 -9.88 -35.52 -32.44
N GLN A 339 -10.31 -34.57 -33.26
CA GLN A 339 -10.90 -34.88 -34.56
C GLN A 339 -9.79 -34.79 -35.61
N PRO A 340 -9.44 -35.88 -36.31
CA PRO A 340 -8.37 -35.86 -37.29
C PRO A 340 -8.81 -35.05 -38.53
N ARG A 341 -8.23 -33.87 -38.73
CA ARG A 341 -8.23 -33.20 -40.03
C ARG A 341 -6.91 -33.50 -40.74
N HIS A 342 -7.01 -34.07 -41.93
CA HIS A 342 -5.86 -34.61 -42.66
C HIS A 342 -4.84 -33.54 -43.07
N GLY A 343 -3.55 -33.88 -42.91
CA GLY A 343 -2.50 -33.57 -43.87
C GLY A 343 -2.09 -32.11 -44.06
N ARG A 344 -1.02 -31.71 -43.38
CA ARG A 344 0.16 -31.06 -43.99
C ARG A 344 1.36 -31.11 -43.04
N SER A 345 2.54 -31.34 -43.61
CA SER A 345 3.81 -31.46 -42.88
C SER A 345 4.25 -30.10 -42.29
N PRO A 346 4.96 -30.07 -41.15
CA PRO A 346 5.54 -28.85 -40.63
C PRO A 346 6.74 -28.41 -41.47
N PRO A 347 6.86 -27.14 -41.87
CA PRO A 347 8.12 -26.60 -42.39
C PRO A 347 9.13 -26.45 -41.24
N THR A 348 10.34 -26.95 -41.45
CA THR A 348 11.51 -26.65 -40.63
C THR A 348 12.01 -25.22 -40.93
N GLY A 349 12.74 -24.60 -40.00
CA GLY A 349 13.49 -23.37 -40.28
C GLY A 349 13.45 -22.31 -39.18
N CYS A 350 14.54 -22.20 -38.43
CA CYS A 350 14.92 -20.96 -37.76
C CYS A 350 15.89 -20.22 -38.68
N GLY A 351 15.55 -19.01 -39.15
CA GLY A 351 16.34 -18.31 -40.19
C GLY A 351 16.10 -16.81 -40.31
N THR A 352 16.98 -16.03 -39.68
CA THR A 352 17.58 -14.76 -40.15
C THR A 352 16.91 -13.86 -41.23
N LEU A 353 16.67 -12.61 -40.80
CA LEU A 353 17.11 -11.33 -41.43
C LEU A 353 16.40 -10.69 -42.66
N ASN A 354 16.28 -9.37 -42.51
CA ASN A 354 16.36 -8.27 -43.49
C ASN A 354 15.16 -7.82 -44.37
N HIS A 355 15.10 -6.48 -44.45
CA HIS A 355 14.56 -5.56 -45.47
C HIS A 355 14.17 -6.18 -46.83
N MET A 356 13.08 -5.75 -47.49
CA MET A 356 13.01 -4.39 -48.08
C MET A 356 11.59 -3.79 -48.30
N THR A 357 11.61 -2.55 -48.79
CA THR A 357 10.57 -1.54 -49.01
C THR A 357 9.55 -1.77 -50.13
N ARG A 358 8.53 -0.88 -50.14
CA ARG A 358 7.44 -0.64 -51.14
C ARG A 358 6.26 -1.61 -51.00
N ALA A 359 5.03 -1.19 -50.69
CA ALA A 359 4.20 -0.06 -51.15
C ALA A 359 3.48 -0.33 -52.48
N ALA A 360 2.20 -0.66 -52.37
CA ALA A 360 1.20 -0.64 -53.44
C ALA A 360 -0.15 -0.22 -52.83
N THR A 361 -0.89 0.62 -53.55
CA THR A 361 -2.19 1.19 -53.13
C THR A 361 -3.35 0.46 -53.80
N SER A 362 -4.43 0.19 -53.05
CA SER A 362 -5.79 0.24 -53.60
C SER A 362 -6.82 0.34 -52.47
N SER A 363 -7.92 1.04 -52.76
CA SER A 363 -9.00 1.36 -51.82
C SER A 363 -10.34 0.91 -52.39
N ILE A 364 -11.06 -0.01 -51.72
CA ILE A 364 -12.44 -0.36 -52.07
C ILE A 364 -13.26 -0.58 -50.79
N THR A 365 -14.35 0.18 -50.67
CA THR A 365 -15.49 -0.01 -49.74
C THR A 365 -16.70 0.72 -50.31
N PRO A 366 -17.96 0.28 -50.09
CA PRO A 366 -18.45 -1.05 -49.73
C PRO A 366 -19.37 -1.60 -50.86
N PRO A 367 -20.24 -2.58 -50.59
CA PRO A 367 -21.67 -2.23 -50.59
C PRO A 367 -22.42 -2.76 -49.35
N ALA A 368 -23.72 -2.43 -49.25
CA ALA A 368 -24.60 -2.80 -48.14
C ALA A 368 -25.84 -3.59 -48.61
N SER A 369 -26.70 -3.95 -47.64
CA SER A 369 -28.01 -4.62 -47.76
C SER A 369 -28.03 -6.12 -48.08
N ALA A 370 -28.51 -6.89 -47.09
CA ALA A 370 -29.51 -7.95 -47.22
C ALA A 370 -29.99 -8.33 -45.80
N SER A 371 -31.29 -8.63 -45.64
CA SER A 371 -31.93 -8.97 -44.36
C SER A 371 -32.36 -10.44 -44.31
N VAL A 372 -32.28 -11.08 -43.15
CA VAL A 372 -32.90 -12.40 -42.87
C VAL A 372 -33.49 -12.39 -41.46
N ASP A 373 -34.62 -13.07 -41.30
CA ASP A 373 -35.55 -12.95 -40.16
C ASP A 373 -35.33 -13.93 -38.99
N GLN A 374 -35.62 -13.43 -37.79
CA GLN A 374 -36.36 -14.10 -36.69
C GLN A 374 -35.76 -15.31 -35.93
N PRO A 375 -36.38 -15.74 -34.78
CA PRO A 375 -37.55 -15.18 -34.07
C PRO A 375 -37.29 -14.71 -32.63
N THR A 376 -38.30 -14.05 -32.04
CA THR A 376 -38.34 -13.71 -30.61
C THR A 376 -39.33 -14.60 -29.85
N CYS A 377 -38.98 -15.04 -28.65
CA CYS A 377 -39.92 -15.69 -27.72
C CYS A 377 -40.32 -14.72 -26.60
N ARG A 378 -41.54 -14.19 -26.67
CA ARG A 378 -42.28 -13.77 -25.47
C ARG A 378 -43.16 -14.94 -25.02
N HIS A 379 -43.39 -15.08 -23.72
CA HIS A 379 -44.56 -15.77 -23.19
C HIS A 379 -45.27 -14.80 -22.25
N ASN A 380 -46.59 -14.70 -22.41
CA ASN A 380 -47.43 -13.85 -21.60
C ASN A 380 -48.79 -14.55 -21.46
N ALA A 381 -49.17 -14.92 -20.25
CA ALA A 381 -50.46 -15.52 -19.95
C ALA A 381 -51.03 -14.79 -18.74
N GLY A 382 -52.16 -14.11 -18.92
CA GLY A 382 -52.83 -13.34 -17.89
C GLY A 382 -54.29 -13.73 -17.78
N VAL A 383 -54.81 -13.77 -16.56
CA VAL A 383 -56.23 -13.92 -16.22
C VAL A 383 -56.56 -12.85 -15.16
N LEU A 384 -57.83 -12.44 -15.08
CA LEU A 384 -58.23 -11.13 -14.54
C LEU A 384 -58.45 -11.06 -13.00
N PHE A 385 -58.41 -9.82 -12.52
CA PHE A 385 -59.02 -9.27 -11.29
C PHE A 385 -60.54 -9.62 -11.16
N PRO A 386 -61.25 -9.46 -10.00
CA PRO A 386 -61.21 -8.25 -9.14
C PRO A 386 -61.51 -8.38 -7.61
N LEU A 387 -61.68 -7.20 -6.96
CA LEU A 387 -62.35 -6.89 -5.68
C LEU A 387 -61.59 -6.89 -4.33
N SER A 388 -61.08 -5.69 -3.98
CA SER A 388 -61.58 -4.80 -2.91
C SER A 388 -61.84 -5.27 -1.44
N PHE A 389 -61.26 -4.47 -0.51
CA PHE A 389 -61.69 -4.18 0.87
C PHE A 389 -61.77 -5.28 1.96
N THR A 390 -60.93 -5.14 2.99
CA THR A 390 -61.34 -5.13 4.42
C THR A 390 -60.22 -4.56 5.31
N ALA A 391 -60.48 -4.27 6.59
CA ALA A 391 -59.56 -3.56 7.48
C ALA A 391 -59.46 -4.17 8.89
N ARG A 392 -58.37 -3.83 9.60
CA ARG A 392 -58.04 -4.13 11.03
C ARG A 392 -57.85 -5.60 11.42
N ALA A 393 -56.65 -5.88 11.95
CA ALA A 393 -56.50 -6.48 13.28
C ALA A 393 -55.16 -6.04 13.89
N ARG A 394 -55.12 -5.82 15.21
CA ARG A 394 -53.86 -5.64 15.97
C ARG A 394 -53.35 -7.01 16.43
N LYS A 395 -52.04 -7.15 16.63
CA LYS A 395 -51.52 -7.96 17.74
C LYS A 395 -50.30 -7.30 18.36
N VAL A 396 -50.44 -6.98 19.64
CA VAL A 396 -49.35 -6.57 20.54
C VAL A 396 -49.03 -7.80 21.40
N CYS A 397 -47.74 -8.07 21.62
CA CYS A 397 -47.29 -8.86 22.76
C CYS A 397 -46.09 -8.13 23.39
N THR A 398 -46.28 -7.70 24.62
CA THR A 398 -45.26 -7.07 25.47
C THR A 398 -44.91 -7.98 26.63
N SER A 399 -43.63 -8.04 26.98
CA SER A 399 -43.15 -8.48 28.29
C SER A 399 -41.88 -7.66 28.59
N SER A 400 -41.79 -6.79 29.60
CA SER A 400 -42.10 -6.92 31.04
C SER A 400 -41.29 -8.00 31.76
N ALA A 401 -40.61 -7.75 32.87
CA ALA A 401 -40.23 -6.48 33.53
C ALA A 401 -39.17 -6.77 34.61
N SER A 402 -38.41 -5.76 35.04
CA SER A 402 -37.84 -5.61 36.39
C SER A 402 -37.23 -4.20 36.55
N GLU A 403 -37.55 -3.51 37.63
CA GLU A 403 -37.18 -2.10 37.90
C GLU A 403 -36.23 -1.98 39.12
N VAL A 404 -36.26 -0.81 39.81
CA VAL A 404 -35.53 -0.38 41.05
C VAL A 404 -34.23 0.40 40.74
N ILE A 405 -34.10 1.76 40.84
CA ILE A 405 -34.70 2.85 41.67
C ILE A 405 -34.10 2.87 43.11
N VAL A 406 -33.68 3.96 43.75
CA VAL A 406 -33.85 5.43 43.57
C VAL A 406 -32.50 6.10 43.12
N SER A 407 -31.98 7.30 43.46
CA SER A 407 -32.30 8.44 44.37
C SER A 407 -31.60 9.75 43.90
N GLU A 408 -32.11 10.91 44.34
CA GLU A 408 -31.43 12.23 44.32
C GLU A 408 -30.68 12.47 45.68
N VAL A 409 -30.19 13.64 46.16
CA VAL A 409 -30.44 15.11 46.00
C VAL A 409 -29.13 15.92 46.32
N PRO A 410 -29.05 17.25 46.07
CA PRO A 410 -27.77 17.97 45.91
C PRO A 410 -27.27 18.81 47.10
N ALA A 411 -25.99 19.22 47.07
CA ALA A 411 -25.37 20.26 47.90
C ALA A 411 -24.07 20.80 47.23
N ALA A 412 -23.35 21.77 47.83
CA ALA A 412 -23.47 23.18 47.42
C ALA A 412 -22.11 23.95 47.46
N ILE A 413 -22.17 25.26 47.21
CA ILE A 413 -21.10 26.28 47.12
C ILE A 413 -20.29 26.47 48.42
N ALA A 414 -18.95 26.63 48.31
CA ALA A 414 -18.06 27.29 49.30
C ALA A 414 -16.75 27.78 48.62
N SER A 415 -15.94 28.60 49.31
CA SER A 415 -14.72 29.28 48.83
C SER A 415 -13.80 29.67 50.03
N THR A 416 -12.58 30.23 49.92
CA THR A 416 -11.76 30.82 48.82
C THR A 416 -10.41 30.04 48.68
N ASP A 417 -9.19 30.50 48.30
CA ASP A 417 -8.57 31.82 47.99
C ASP A 417 -7.22 31.69 47.23
N ALA A 418 -6.48 32.81 47.06
CA ALA A 418 -5.02 32.94 47.01
C ALA A 418 -4.20 32.31 45.84
N ILE A 419 -4.33 32.88 44.64
CA ILE A 419 -3.32 33.75 43.96
C ILE A 419 -1.83 33.65 44.45
N PRO A 420 -0.75 33.70 43.61
CA PRO A 420 -0.63 33.94 42.15
C PRO A 420 0.26 32.93 41.36
N GLN A 421 0.42 33.17 40.04
CA GLN A 421 1.45 32.56 39.18
C GLN A 421 2.79 33.34 39.20
N LEU A 422 3.86 32.73 38.67
CA LEU A 422 5.10 33.42 38.26
C LEU A 422 5.58 32.94 36.88
N LYS A 423 6.17 33.85 36.08
CA LYS A 423 6.58 33.63 34.68
C LYS A 423 8.09 33.76 34.49
N THR A 424 8.74 32.74 33.91
CA THR A 424 9.96 32.82 33.06
C THR A 424 11.25 33.48 33.64
N PRO A 425 12.40 33.43 32.95
CA PRO A 425 12.92 32.46 31.96
C PRO A 425 14.14 31.68 32.55
N ILE A 426 14.89 30.92 31.72
CA ILE A 426 16.39 30.96 31.71
C ILE A 426 16.99 30.17 30.53
N THR A 427 18.19 30.61 30.15
CA THR A 427 19.03 30.32 28.98
C THR A 427 19.57 28.89 28.82
N LEU A 428 19.95 28.54 27.59
CA LEU A 428 20.75 27.38 27.17
C LEU A 428 22.08 27.20 27.93
N LEU A 429 22.48 25.95 28.17
CA LEU A 429 23.88 25.51 28.32
C LEU A 429 24.09 24.14 27.63
N ASN A 430 25.32 23.86 27.19
CA ASN A 430 25.68 22.72 26.34
C ASN A 430 26.22 21.50 27.12
N ASN A 431 26.18 20.34 26.46
CA ASN A 431 26.99 19.13 26.69
C ASN A 431 26.99 18.50 28.10
N SER A 432 26.35 17.33 28.25
CA SER A 432 27.10 16.06 28.34
C SER A 432 26.21 14.81 28.46
N THR A 433 26.76 13.69 27.98
CA THR A 433 26.53 12.28 28.37
C THR A 433 25.19 11.90 29.05
N ILE A 434 24.25 11.37 28.27
CA ILE A 434 23.11 10.62 28.83
C ILE A 434 23.57 9.19 29.19
N ILE A 435 23.70 8.93 30.49
CA ILE A 435 23.77 7.57 31.05
C ILE A 435 22.33 7.05 31.17
N ALA A 436 22.09 5.78 30.80
CA ALA A 436 20.77 5.18 30.93
C ALA A 436 20.44 4.86 32.40
N PRO A 437 19.25 5.21 32.92
CA PRO A 437 18.88 4.87 34.29
C PRO A 437 18.54 3.38 34.42
N GLU A 438 19.07 2.73 35.45
CA GLU A 438 18.68 1.37 35.82
C GLU A 438 17.24 1.35 36.34
N GLN A 439 16.39 0.44 35.82
CA GLN A 439 15.08 0.21 36.39
C GLN A 439 15.17 -0.85 37.50
N GLY A 440 14.90 -0.43 38.74
CA GLY A 440 14.90 -1.28 39.92
C GLY A 440 13.86 -2.40 39.85
N ARG A 441 14.18 -3.55 40.45
CA ARG A 441 13.27 -4.70 40.52
C ARG A 441 12.17 -4.45 41.54
N ILE A 442 10.91 -4.59 41.11
CA ILE A 442 9.78 -4.82 42.03
C ILE A 442 9.69 -6.34 42.28
N PRO A 443 9.70 -6.82 43.54
CA PRO A 443 9.45 -8.23 43.82
C PRO A 443 7.97 -8.57 43.60
N ILE A 444 7.70 -9.69 42.95
CA ILE A 444 6.33 -10.22 42.78
C ILE A 444 6.15 -11.36 43.79
N ASP A 445 5.14 -11.23 44.66
CA ASP A 445 4.80 -12.24 45.65
C ASP A 445 4.23 -13.51 44.97
N SER A 446 4.57 -14.68 45.51
CA SER A 446 4.42 -15.98 44.84
C SER A 446 3.13 -16.74 45.24
N THR A 447 2.06 -16.01 45.56
CA THR A 447 0.76 -16.60 45.96
C THR A 447 -0.44 -16.04 45.19
N ILE A 448 -0.67 -16.52 43.94
CA ILE A 448 -1.99 -16.61 43.24
C ILE A 448 -1.85 -17.41 41.91
N ILE A 449 -1.35 -18.65 41.96
CA ILE A 449 -1.35 -19.57 40.78
C ILE A 449 -1.78 -20.99 41.18
N SER A 450 -3.04 -21.15 41.63
CA SER A 450 -3.56 -22.47 42.06
C SER A 450 -5.07 -22.70 41.87
N ARG A 451 -5.78 -21.93 41.02
CA ARG A 451 -7.24 -22.12 40.75
C ARG A 451 -7.68 -21.73 39.33
N ALA A 452 -7.24 -22.48 38.30
CA ALA A 452 -7.76 -22.34 36.92
C ALA A 452 -7.46 -23.55 35.98
N ARG A 453 -7.53 -24.81 36.46
CA ARG A 453 -7.37 -26.00 35.60
C ARG A 453 -8.19 -27.20 36.05
N GLN A 454 -9.42 -27.35 35.52
CA GLN A 454 -10.10 -28.63 35.27
C GLN A 454 -11.41 -28.43 34.48
N SER A 455 -11.93 -29.53 33.90
CA SER A 455 -13.25 -29.70 33.25
C SER A 455 -13.70 -28.73 32.14
N SER A 456 -13.31 -29.06 30.88
CA SER A 456 -14.17 -29.57 29.77
C SER A 456 -15.49 -28.87 29.36
N PRO A 457 -16.04 -29.13 28.14
CA PRO A 457 -15.59 -30.01 27.04
C PRO A 457 -15.40 -29.32 25.66
N LEU A 458 -14.96 -30.08 24.65
CA LEU A 458 -14.93 -29.63 23.25
C LEU A 458 -16.25 -29.92 22.52
N CYS A 459 -16.81 -28.94 21.81
CA CYS A 459 -17.76 -29.21 20.73
C CYS A 459 -17.02 -29.43 19.40
N ARG A 460 -16.95 -30.69 18.95
CA ARG A 460 -16.63 -31.03 17.55
C ARG A 460 -17.93 -31.22 16.78
N CYS A 461 -18.26 -30.31 15.86
CA CYS A 461 -19.27 -30.57 14.83
C CYS A 461 -18.59 -30.99 13.54
N SER A 462 -18.70 -32.27 13.20
CA SER A 462 -18.22 -32.83 11.92
C SER A 462 -19.38 -32.95 10.93
N CYS A 463 -19.35 -32.17 9.85
CA CYS A 463 -20.20 -32.38 8.69
C CYS A 463 -19.34 -32.74 7.48
N VAL A 464 -19.31 -34.03 7.13
CA VAL A 464 -18.77 -34.51 5.85
C VAL A 464 -19.86 -34.34 4.80
N GLY A 465 -19.59 -33.57 3.74
CA GLY A 465 -20.43 -33.48 2.55
C GLY A 465 -19.63 -33.90 1.32
N LYS A 466 -20.11 -34.92 0.60
CA LYS A 466 -19.57 -35.27 -0.72
C LYS A 466 -20.35 -34.52 -1.80
N CYS A 467 -19.64 -33.81 -2.67
CA CYS A 467 -19.89 -33.71 -4.12
C CYS A 467 -18.72 -32.95 -4.75
#